data_AF-A0A3B9CZS5-F1
#
_entry.id   AF-A0A3B9CZS5-F1
#
_cell.length_a   1.000
_cell.length_b   1.000
_cell.length_c   1.000
_cell.angle_alpha   90.00
_cell.angle_beta   90.00
_cell.angle_gamma   90.00
#
_symmetry.space_group_name_H-M   'P 1'
#
loop_
_entity.id
_entity.type
_entity.pdbx_description
1 polymer ?
#
loop_
_entity_poly.entity_id
_entity_poly.type
_entity_poly.pdbx_seq_one_letter_code
_entity_poly.pdbx_strand_id
1 'polypeptide(L)'
;MYRTSRQTSSPPPDRPLEPAQVDQLFRELLRKDPENSELLSDYAGFLRSIENFDRALQMYERAIVIQPDNADVLCDFADLLMSVSDDRERAGELLRRAMESDPENGLVVACYGTLRCIQDATDEAESLYERALELSPNVGEVHSRFAWFHTLEGMDWDRAESLYESAIEISPNDFTTLFRFARFLRHIRDDTDRAEEFYDRALDVDPADAELLCEYALFQIQDRQNFDRAEELLNASVANDPNNASILGNFAVFYHKERQDSGRAEEMYERALKAGPDHSNNMINFAGFLYSARDDVERAGELFERAGELGADTASYFGNYGQLLLCQGNYDRGMELIDRANVVDHDDLELEIELAFSRYVHGPVAERGKCLNEVLRMLNDGVRSPDWNLQPHVRRAVANGFEAEASLSDLAQVIVAATDIEELAKHPEWPATS
;
A
#
# COMPACT_ATOMS: atom_id res chain seq x y z
N MET A 1 11.64 18.79 65.80
CA MET A 1 12.55 18.98 64.65
C MET A 1 11.89 18.36 63.43
N TYR A 2 11.23 19.18 62.61
CA TYR A 2 10.71 18.76 61.30
C TYR A 2 11.87 18.74 60.31
N ARG A 3 12.08 17.60 59.63
CA ARG A 3 12.88 17.54 58.39
C ARG A 3 11.91 17.40 57.23
N THR A 4 11.75 18.47 56.47
CA THR A 4 11.13 18.51 55.15
C THR A 4 12.09 17.97 54.11
N SER A 5 11.77 16.85 53.49
CA SER A 5 12.37 16.39 52.24
C SER A 5 11.69 17.12 51.08
N ARG A 6 12.42 18.02 50.41
CA ARG A 6 12.01 18.58 49.11
C ARG A 6 12.19 17.48 48.06
N GLN A 7 11.07 16.94 47.56
CA GLN A 7 11.03 16.30 46.26
C GLN A 7 11.25 17.39 45.21
N THR A 8 12.35 17.30 44.49
CA THR A 8 12.54 17.99 43.22
C THR A 8 11.76 17.22 42.17
N SER A 9 10.53 17.64 41.88
CA SER A 9 9.81 17.20 40.69
C SER A 9 10.51 17.82 39.48
N SER A 10 11.10 16.99 38.62
CA SER A 10 11.40 17.41 37.24
C SER A 10 10.11 17.92 36.60
N PRO A 11 10.15 19.01 35.82
CA PRO A 11 8.98 19.41 35.04
C PRO A 11 8.58 18.27 34.11
N PRO A 12 7.27 18.03 33.86
CA PRO A 12 6.85 17.07 32.87
C PRO A 12 7.46 17.44 31.51
N PRO A 13 7.83 16.46 30.65
CA PRO A 13 8.24 16.77 29.29
C PRO A 13 7.13 17.61 28.64
N ASP A 14 7.53 18.73 28.02
CA ASP A 14 6.58 19.59 27.31
C ASP A 14 5.77 18.73 26.34
N ARG A 15 4.44 18.77 26.47
CA ARG A 15 3.56 18.10 25.52
C ARG A 15 3.88 18.67 24.12
N PRO A 16 4.03 17.82 23.08
CA PRO A 16 4.26 18.29 21.73
C PRO A 16 3.21 19.33 21.34
N LEU A 17 3.62 20.39 20.64
CA LEU A 17 2.69 21.40 20.16
C LEU A 17 1.74 20.78 19.14
N GLU A 18 0.45 21.08 19.28
CA GLU A 18 -0.55 20.67 18.31
C GLU A 18 -0.31 21.41 16.96
N PRO A 19 -0.62 20.83 15.80
CA PRO A 19 -0.35 21.44 14.50
C PRO A 19 -0.84 22.89 14.35
N ALA A 20 -2.00 23.22 14.92
CA ALA A 20 -2.53 24.58 14.89
C ALA A 20 -1.65 25.58 15.66
N GLN A 21 -0.97 25.14 16.73
CA GLN A 21 -0.06 25.97 17.51
C GLN A 21 1.25 26.19 16.74
N VAL A 22 1.75 25.15 16.05
CA VAL A 22 2.93 25.24 15.18
C VAL A 22 2.66 26.16 13.99
N ASP A 23 1.51 26.03 13.31
CA ASP A 23 1.07 26.93 12.24
C ASP A 23 1.01 28.39 12.71
N GLN A 24 0.48 28.63 13.92
CA GLN A 24 0.46 29.97 14.50
C GLN A 24 1.87 30.50 14.77
N LEU A 25 2.78 29.68 15.30
CA LEU A 25 4.16 30.07 15.57
C LEU A 25 4.88 30.50 14.29
N PHE A 26 4.81 29.70 13.22
CA PHE A 26 5.40 30.06 11.93
C PHE A 26 4.83 31.38 11.39
N ARG A 27 3.51 31.59 11.47
CA ARG A 27 2.90 32.87 11.07
C ARG A 27 3.39 34.05 11.91
N GLU A 28 3.62 33.87 13.21
CA GLU A 28 4.16 34.92 14.07
C GLU A 28 5.63 35.23 13.77
N LEU A 29 6.44 34.20 13.49
CA LEU A 29 7.82 34.37 13.06
C LEU A 29 7.89 35.11 11.71
N LEU A 30 7.08 34.71 10.73
CA LEU A 30 7.01 35.36 9.41
C LEU A 30 6.42 36.78 9.46
N ARG A 31 5.64 37.13 10.49
CA ARG A 31 5.22 38.54 10.71
C ARG A 31 6.38 39.42 11.17
N LYS A 32 7.34 38.85 11.91
CA LYS A 32 8.53 39.57 12.38
C LYS A 32 9.60 39.62 11.30
N ASP A 33 9.69 38.58 10.49
CA ASP A 33 10.69 38.43 9.43
C ASP A 33 10.06 37.86 8.15
N PRO A 34 9.34 38.69 7.36
CA PRO A 34 8.56 38.23 6.21
C PRO A 34 9.40 37.87 4.98
N GLU A 35 10.68 38.26 4.96
CA GLU A 35 11.63 38.06 3.86
C GLU A 35 12.70 37.01 4.23
N ASN A 36 12.38 36.09 5.12
CA ASN A 36 13.27 34.99 5.50
C ASN A 36 12.98 33.74 4.67
N SER A 37 13.87 33.44 3.71
CA SER A 37 13.71 32.30 2.79
C SER A 37 13.74 30.95 3.51
N GLU A 38 14.66 30.76 4.45
CA GLU A 38 14.81 29.51 5.22
C GLU A 38 13.56 29.26 6.07
N LEU A 39 13.08 30.28 6.79
CA LEU A 39 11.86 30.17 7.58
C LEU A 39 10.61 29.88 6.74
N LEU A 40 10.56 30.39 5.50
CA LEU A 40 9.50 30.03 4.55
C LEU A 40 9.62 28.56 4.11
N SER A 41 10.84 28.07 3.88
CA SER A 41 11.13 26.66 3.58
C SER A 41 10.71 25.76 4.73
N ASP A 42 11.13 26.05 5.96
CA ASP A 42 10.76 25.30 7.16
C ASP A 42 9.24 25.26 7.36
N TYR A 43 8.58 26.40 7.14
CA TYR A 43 7.12 26.46 7.22
C TYR A 43 6.46 25.63 6.12
N ALA A 44 7.04 25.63 4.91
CA ALA A 44 6.56 24.80 3.81
C ALA A 44 6.74 23.30 4.12
N GLY A 45 7.86 22.90 4.73
CA GLY A 45 8.10 21.55 5.23
C GLY A 45 7.07 21.12 6.28
N PHE A 46 6.77 21.99 7.25
CA PHE A 46 5.69 21.75 8.21
C PHE A 46 4.31 21.66 7.55
N LEU A 47 4.01 22.55 6.60
CA LEU A 47 2.74 22.51 5.87
C LEU A 47 2.61 21.22 5.05
N ARG A 48 3.71 20.73 4.46
CA ARG A 48 3.79 19.44 3.77
C ARG A 48 3.50 18.29 4.73
N SER A 49 4.06 18.30 5.95
CA SER A 49 3.86 17.21 6.92
C SER A 49 2.42 17.13 7.46
N ILE A 50 1.63 18.20 7.30
CA ILE A 50 0.19 18.21 7.62
C ILE A 50 -0.68 18.20 6.35
N GLU A 51 -0.11 17.78 5.23
CA GLU A 51 -0.75 17.64 3.91
C GLU A 51 -1.39 18.93 3.36
N ASN A 52 -0.97 20.08 3.85
CA ASN A 52 -1.42 21.38 3.36
C ASN A 52 -0.57 21.83 2.16
N PHE A 53 -0.61 21.03 1.10
CA PHE A 53 0.29 21.16 -0.03
C PHE A 53 0.14 22.49 -0.78
N ASP A 54 -1.08 22.99 -0.93
CA ASP A 54 -1.34 24.29 -1.57
C ASP A 54 -0.59 25.43 -0.88
N ARG A 55 -0.58 25.43 0.46
CA ARG A 55 0.14 26.47 1.22
C ARG A 55 1.63 26.18 1.26
N ALA A 56 2.05 24.91 1.29
CA ALA A 56 3.46 24.54 1.20
C ALA A 56 4.08 25.05 -0.10
N LEU A 57 3.42 24.80 -1.25
CA LEU A 57 3.81 25.32 -2.56
C LEU A 57 3.92 26.85 -2.54
N GLN A 58 2.93 27.56 -1.98
CA GLN A 58 2.98 29.02 -1.87
C GLN A 58 4.15 29.53 -1.01
N MET A 59 4.52 28.81 0.05
CA MET A 59 5.65 29.20 0.89
C MET A 59 6.97 29.01 0.17
N TYR A 60 7.18 27.87 -0.52
CA TYR A 60 8.35 27.66 -1.35
C TYR A 60 8.45 28.66 -2.50
N GLU A 61 7.34 28.96 -3.19
CA GLU A 61 7.30 29.97 -4.25
C GLU A 61 7.73 31.35 -3.75
N ARG A 62 7.36 31.72 -2.53
CA ARG A 62 7.84 32.95 -1.90
C ARG A 62 9.32 32.86 -1.52
N ALA A 63 9.76 31.73 -0.97
CA ALA A 63 11.14 31.51 -0.56
C ALA A 63 12.11 31.71 -1.75
N ILE A 64 11.81 31.10 -2.89
CA ILE A 64 12.66 31.21 -4.09
C ILE A 64 12.60 32.59 -4.77
N VAL A 65 11.63 33.45 -4.43
CA VAL A 65 11.64 34.85 -4.89
C VAL A 65 12.59 35.70 -4.03
N ILE A 66 12.67 35.40 -2.73
CA ILE A 66 13.54 36.09 -1.77
C ILE A 66 15.00 35.70 -1.99
N GLN A 67 15.27 34.39 -2.07
CA GLN A 67 16.61 33.86 -2.30
C GLN A 67 16.59 32.85 -3.46
N PRO A 68 16.73 33.33 -4.71
CA PRO A 68 16.55 32.49 -5.91
C PRO A 68 17.50 31.32 -6.05
N ASP A 69 18.69 31.44 -5.44
CA ASP A 69 19.81 30.52 -5.63
C ASP A 69 20.13 29.76 -4.32
N ASN A 70 19.23 29.72 -3.33
CA ASN A 70 19.44 28.88 -2.15
C ASN A 70 19.27 27.40 -2.54
N ALA A 71 20.38 26.67 -2.62
CA ALA A 71 20.42 25.30 -3.13
C ALA A 71 19.52 24.32 -2.34
N ASP A 72 19.48 24.45 -1.01
CA ASP A 72 18.69 23.57 -0.14
C ASP A 72 17.19 23.82 -0.34
N VAL A 73 16.75 25.08 -0.31
CA VAL A 73 15.34 25.46 -0.57
C VAL A 73 14.87 25.04 -1.96
N LEU A 74 15.77 25.09 -2.95
CA LEU A 74 15.47 24.63 -4.31
C LEU A 74 15.33 23.09 -4.38
N CYS A 75 16.16 22.32 -3.68
CA CYS A 75 15.95 20.86 -3.61
C CYS A 75 14.64 20.55 -2.87
N ASP A 76 14.39 21.15 -1.69
CA ASP A 76 13.16 20.91 -0.92
C ASP A 76 11.89 21.20 -1.73
N PHE A 77 11.91 22.30 -2.50
CA PHE A 77 10.80 22.64 -3.38
C PHE A 77 10.66 21.66 -4.55
N ALA A 78 11.78 21.24 -5.16
CA ALA A 78 11.75 20.24 -6.22
C ALA A 78 11.19 18.89 -5.74
N ASP A 79 11.56 18.46 -4.53
CA ASP A 79 10.99 17.26 -3.91
C ASP A 79 9.48 17.37 -3.67
N LEU A 80 8.99 18.53 -3.25
CA LEU A 80 7.54 18.76 -3.12
C LEU A 80 6.84 18.70 -4.49
N LEU A 81 7.43 19.30 -5.53
CA LEU A 81 6.87 19.27 -6.89
C LEU A 81 6.83 17.85 -7.45
N MET A 82 7.86 17.04 -7.23
CA MET A 82 7.90 15.64 -7.64
C MET A 82 6.87 14.80 -6.88
N SER A 83 6.74 15.01 -5.56
CA SER A 83 5.86 14.17 -4.72
C SER A 83 4.38 14.51 -4.79
N VAL A 84 4.02 15.79 -4.98
CA VAL A 84 2.62 16.23 -4.92
C VAL A 84 2.04 16.58 -6.29
N SER A 85 2.81 17.26 -7.13
CA SER A 85 2.31 17.81 -8.41
C SER A 85 2.72 17.00 -9.63
N ASP A 86 3.59 16.00 -9.47
CA ASP A 86 4.27 15.29 -10.55
C ASP A 86 4.91 16.24 -11.59
N ASP A 87 5.27 17.46 -11.18
CA ASP A 87 5.84 18.50 -12.03
C ASP A 87 7.36 18.32 -12.16
N ARG A 88 7.73 17.23 -12.85
CA ARG A 88 9.12 16.80 -13.06
C ARG A 88 9.94 17.81 -13.87
N GLU A 89 9.28 18.55 -14.76
CA GLU A 89 9.94 19.56 -15.59
C GLU A 89 10.39 20.75 -14.72
N ARG A 90 9.48 21.31 -13.92
CA ARG A 90 9.82 22.40 -13.00
C ARG A 90 10.79 21.95 -11.92
N ALA A 91 10.63 20.75 -11.37
CA ALA A 91 11.58 20.17 -10.42
C ALA A 91 13.00 20.10 -11.02
N GLY A 92 13.13 19.64 -12.26
CA GLY A 92 14.42 19.57 -12.96
C GLY A 92 15.08 20.92 -13.20
N GLU A 93 14.29 21.96 -13.47
CA GLU A 93 14.81 23.33 -13.59
C GLU A 93 15.34 23.86 -12.24
N LEU A 94 14.60 23.65 -11.16
CA LEU A 94 15.03 24.06 -9.82
C LEU A 94 16.30 23.32 -9.39
N LEU A 95 16.38 22.00 -9.61
CA LEU A 95 17.56 21.21 -9.26
C LEU A 95 18.78 21.58 -10.08
N ARG A 96 18.63 21.89 -11.38
CA ARG A 96 19.74 22.39 -12.19
C ARG A 96 20.26 23.73 -11.64
N ARG A 97 19.34 24.65 -11.29
CA ARG A 97 19.71 25.93 -10.69
C ARG A 97 20.39 25.76 -9.32
N ALA A 98 19.92 24.81 -8.51
CA ALA A 98 20.54 24.46 -7.24
C ALA A 98 21.97 23.95 -7.43
N MET A 99 22.21 23.06 -8.40
CA MET A 99 23.53 22.55 -8.74
C MET A 99 24.47 23.63 -9.30
N GLU A 100 23.94 24.62 -10.02
CA GLU A 100 24.72 25.76 -10.50
C GLU A 100 25.14 26.70 -9.37
N SER A 101 24.27 26.89 -8.36
CA SER A 101 24.54 27.71 -7.19
C SER A 101 25.53 27.07 -6.22
N ASP A 102 25.36 25.77 -5.96
CA ASP A 102 26.25 25.00 -5.08
C ASP A 102 26.65 23.64 -5.71
N PRO A 103 27.69 23.63 -6.56
CA PRO A 103 28.13 22.41 -7.27
C PRO A 103 28.70 21.30 -6.38
N GLU A 104 29.04 21.63 -5.13
CA GLU A 104 29.65 20.71 -4.15
C GLU A 104 28.63 20.18 -3.14
N ASN A 105 27.37 20.62 -3.22
CA ASN A 105 26.29 20.10 -2.38
C ASN A 105 25.84 18.73 -2.90
N GLY A 106 26.36 17.66 -2.29
CA GLY A 106 26.06 16.29 -2.67
C GLY A 106 24.58 15.93 -2.49
N LEU A 107 23.86 16.57 -1.56
CA LEU A 107 22.42 16.35 -1.39
C LEU A 107 21.67 16.79 -2.65
N VAL A 108 21.95 17.97 -3.17
CA VAL A 108 21.33 18.46 -4.42
C VAL A 108 21.62 17.54 -5.60
N VAL A 109 22.86 17.03 -5.70
CA VAL A 109 23.22 16.05 -6.74
C VAL A 109 22.42 14.76 -6.59
N ALA A 110 22.21 14.28 -5.35
CA ALA A 110 21.35 13.13 -5.06
C ALA A 110 19.87 13.40 -5.38
N CYS A 111 19.34 14.59 -5.07
CA CYS A 111 17.97 14.99 -5.44
C CYS A 111 17.78 14.94 -6.96
N TYR A 112 18.79 15.38 -7.73
CA TYR A 112 18.77 15.27 -9.19
C TYR A 112 18.90 13.83 -9.68
N GLY A 113 19.71 13.00 -9.01
CA GLY A 113 19.75 11.54 -9.24
C GLY A 113 18.38 10.89 -9.05
N THR A 114 17.63 11.29 -8.01
CA THR A 114 16.24 10.84 -7.77
C THR A 114 15.33 11.19 -8.95
N LEU A 115 15.38 12.43 -9.43
CA LEU A 115 14.60 12.84 -10.61
C LEU A 115 14.95 12.02 -11.85
N ARG A 116 16.24 11.71 -12.07
CA ARG A 116 16.69 10.90 -13.21
C ARG A 116 16.22 9.45 -13.12
N CYS A 117 16.21 8.86 -11.93
CA CYS A 117 15.62 7.53 -11.70
C CYS A 117 14.12 7.53 -12.05
N ILE A 118 13.34 8.53 -11.61
CA ILE A 118 11.90 8.66 -11.94
C ILE A 118 11.67 8.87 -13.46
N GLN A 119 12.70 9.28 -14.20
CA GLN A 119 12.68 9.46 -15.66
C GLN A 119 13.25 8.25 -16.42
N ASP A 120 13.41 7.10 -15.75
CA ASP A 120 13.99 5.86 -16.29
C ASP A 120 15.41 6.04 -16.87
N ALA A 121 16.16 7.04 -16.37
CA ALA A 121 17.54 7.32 -16.76
C ALA A 121 18.51 6.69 -15.75
N THR A 122 18.45 5.37 -15.62
CA THR A 122 19.11 4.60 -14.54
C THR A 122 20.63 4.79 -14.49
N ASP A 123 21.34 4.69 -15.61
CA ASP A 123 22.81 4.87 -15.65
C ASP A 123 23.25 6.29 -15.23
N GLU A 124 22.47 7.31 -15.60
CA GLU A 124 22.72 8.70 -15.21
C GLU A 124 22.45 8.88 -13.71
N ALA A 125 21.36 8.30 -13.21
CA ALA A 125 21.00 8.34 -11.79
C ALA A 125 22.09 7.69 -10.92
N GLU A 126 22.59 6.51 -11.29
CA GLU A 126 23.68 5.84 -10.55
C GLU A 126 24.93 6.73 -10.50
N SER A 127 25.36 7.26 -11.65
CA SER A 127 26.52 8.16 -11.73
C SER A 127 26.37 9.41 -10.85
N LEU A 128 25.15 9.95 -10.76
CA LEU A 128 24.83 11.10 -9.91
C LEU A 128 24.89 10.73 -8.43
N TYR A 129 24.37 9.57 -8.03
CA TYR A 129 24.44 9.12 -6.64
C TYR A 129 25.87 8.80 -6.18
N GLU A 130 26.68 8.19 -7.05
CA GLU A 130 28.10 7.97 -6.74
C GLU A 130 28.83 9.30 -6.52
N ARG A 131 28.61 10.26 -7.41
CA ARG A 131 29.16 11.63 -7.23
C ARG A 131 28.62 12.29 -5.97
N ALA A 132 27.35 12.14 -5.65
CA ALA A 132 26.74 12.70 -4.44
C ALA A 132 27.41 12.16 -3.16
N LEU A 133 27.69 10.84 -3.12
CA LEU A 133 28.43 10.21 -2.03
C LEU A 133 29.87 10.71 -1.92
N GLU A 134 30.56 10.94 -3.04
CA GLU A 134 31.91 11.51 -3.04
C GLU A 134 31.94 12.93 -2.45
N LEU A 135 30.95 13.75 -2.82
CA LEU A 135 30.82 15.13 -2.36
C LEU A 135 30.38 15.24 -0.90
N SER A 136 29.47 14.35 -0.46
CA SER A 136 28.81 14.43 0.85
C SER A 136 28.72 13.07 1.55
N PRO A 137 29.85 12.41 1.86
CA PRO A 137 29.86 11.05 2.41
C PRO A 137 29.28 10.94 3.82
N ASN A 138 29.13 12.07 4.54
CA ASN A 138 28.62 12.12 5.91
C ASN A 138 27.19 12.68 5.98
N VAL A 139 26.44 12.67 4.87
CA VAL A 139 25.03 13.08 4.84
C VAL A 139 24.17 11.83 4.70
N GLY A 140 23.48 11.44 5.78
CA GLY A 140 22.70 10.19 5.82
C GLY A 140 21.62 10.12 4.74
N GLU A 141 21.02 11.25 4.40
CA GLU A 141 20.01 11.33 3.34
C GLU A 141 20.55 10.94 1.95
N VAL A 142 21.81 11.27 1.64
CA VAL A 142 22.45 10.87 0.37
C VAL A 142 22.54 9.34 0.28
N HIS A 143 22.97 8.69 1.37
CA HIS A 143 23.01 7.23 1.46
C HIS A 143 21.62 6.61 1.34
N SER A 144 20.64 7.15 2.04
CA SER A 144 19.25 6.69 2.04
C SER A 144 18.58 6.77 0.67
N ARG A 145 18.80 7.89 -0.06
CA ARG A 145 18.29 8.04 -1.43
C ARG A 145 18.96 7.07 -2.40
N PHE A 146 20.25 6.82 -2.25
CA PHE A 146 20.95 5.86 -3.10
C PHE A 146 20.56 4.40 -2.78
N ALA A 147 20.35 4.08 -1.50
CA ALA A 147 19.81 2.79 -1.08
C ALA A 147 18.43 2.52 -1.69
N TRP A 148 17.57 3.55 -1.67
CA TRP A 148 16.24 3.49 -2.27
C TRP A 148 16.31 3.30 -3.78
N PHE A 149 17.23 3.97 -4.48
CA PHE A 149 17.49 3.74 -5.91
C PHE A 149 17.84 2.28 -6.21
N HIS A 150 18.82 1.70 -5.49
CA HIS A 150 19.18 0.28 -5.68
C HIS A 150 18.02 -0.68 -5.34
N THR A 151 17.17 -0.29 -4.40
CA THR A 151 15.95 -1.05 -4.06
C THR A 151 14.95 -1.06 -5.22
N LEU A 152 14.67 0.10 -5.82
CA LEU A 152 13.69 0.24 -6.91
C LEU A 152 14.14 -0.45 -8.20
N GLU A 153 15.40 -0.29 -8.58
CA GLU A 153 15.93 -0.84 -9.84
C GLU A 153 16.23 -2.35 -9.74
N GLY A 154 16.12 -2.95 -8.55
CA GLY A 154 16.37 -4.37 -8.33
C GLY A 154 17.80 -4.82 -8.67
N MET A 155 18.77 -3.90 -8.58
CA MET A 155 20.13 -4.12 -9.10
C MET A 155 21.04 -4.85 -8.12
N ASP A 156 21.16 -4.34 -6.89
CA ASP A 156 22.10 -4.82 -5.88
C ASP A 156 21.52 -4.59 -4.48
N TRP A 157 20.85 -5.61 -3.95
CA TRP A 157 20.22 -5.55 -2.63
C TRP A 157 21.26 -5.51 -1.49
N ASP A 158 22.45 -6.09 -1.69
CA ASP A 158 23.52 -6.04 -0.70
C ASP A 158 24.09 -4.62 -0.57
N ARG A 159 24.24 -3.92 -1.71
CA ARG A 159 24.61 -2.51 -1.72
C ARG A 159 23.51 -1.63 -1.13
N ALA A 160 22.24 -1.89 -1.46
CA ALA A 160 21.11 -1.16 -0.88
C ALA A 160 21.09 -1.25 0.66
N GLU A 161 21.24 -2.46 1.20
CA GLU A 161 21.27 -2.69 2.64
C GLU A 161 22.43 -1.96 3.32
N SER A 162 23.65 -2.06 2.77
CA SER A 162 24.83 -1.37 3.32
C SER A 162 24.66 0.16 3.32
N LEU A 163 24.01 0.71 2.29
CA LEU A 163 23.71 2.14 2.20
C LEU A 163 22.64 2.56 3.23
N TYR A 164 21.60 1.76 3.45
CA TYR A 164 20.64 2.01 4.53
C TYR A 164 21.31 1.97 5.91
N GLU A 165 22.15 0.97 6.17
CA GLU A 165 22.90 0.88 7.43
C GLU A 165 23.81 2.10 7.63
N SER A 166 24.51 2.54 6.59
CA SER A 166 25.33 3.75 6.63
C SER A 166 24.49 5.01 6.89
N ALA A 167 23.33 5.13 6.25
CA ALA A 167 22.41 6.23 6.47
C ALA A 167 21.93 6.30 7.94
N ILE A 168 21.64 5.15 8.54
CA ILE A 168 21.19 5.02 9.93
C ILE A 168 22.34 5.28 10.92
N GLU A 169 23.57 4.87 10.60
CA GLU A 169 24.74 5.20 11.42
C GLU A 169 24.98 6.72 11.49
N ILE A 170 24.79 7.43 10.38
CA ILE A 170 24.93 8.88 10.29
C ILE A 170 23.76 9.60 10.96
N SER A 171 22.53 9.16 10.67
CA SER A 171 21.27 9.77 11.09
C SER A 171 20.33 8.72 11.71
N PRO A 172 20.53 8.35 12.99
CA PRO A 172 19.85 7.18 13.59
C PRO A 172 18.34 7.34 13.80
N ASN A 173 17.84 8.57 13.74
CA ASN A 173 16.45 8.94 13.95
C ASN A 173 15.81 9.58 12.71
N ASP A 174 16.39 9.36 11.52
CA ASP A 174 15.77 9.82 10.28
C ASP A 174 14.56 8.94 9.93
N PHE A 175 13.36 9.49 10.09
CA PHE A 175 12.09 8.76 9.89
C PHE A 175 12.04 8.07 8.52
N THR A 176 12.34 8.82 7.45
CA THR A 176 12.24 8.33 6.07
C THR A 176 13.18 7.13 5.85
N THR A 177 14.40 7.18 6.36
CA THR A 177 15.37 6.09 6.26
C THR A 177 14.94 4.88 7.06
N LEU A 178 14.50 5.06 8.31
CA LEU A 178 14.01 3.96 9.15
C LEU A 178 12.82 3.24 8.51
N PHE A 179 11.84 4.00 8.03
CA PHE A 179 10.64 3.45 7.40
C PHE A 179 10.96 2.76 6.07
N ARG A 180 11.81 3.35 5.21
CA ARG A 180 12.26 2.73 3.96
C ARG A 180 13.06 1.45 4.21
N PHE A 181 13.91 1.44 5.23
CA PHE A 181 14.71 0.26 5.55
C PHE A 181 13.84 -0.87 6.10
N ALA A 182 12.84 -0.57 6.94
CA ALA A 182 11.85 -1.56 7.39
C ALA A 182 11.11 -2.21 6.21
N ARG A 183 10.68 -1.40 5.23
CA ARG A 183 10.03 -1.89 4.00
C ARG A 183 10.97 -2.75 3.15
N PHE A 184 12.23 -2.32 3.00
CA PHE A 184 13.25 -3.09 2.29
C PHE A 184 13.50 -4.45 2.96
N LEU A 185 13.68 -4.48 4.28
CA LEU A 185 13.90 -5.71 5.03
C LEU A 185 12.72 -6.67 4.92
N ARG A 186 11.49 -6.15 5.03
CA ARG A 186 10.27 -6.95 4.88
C ARG A 186 10.10 -7.53 3.48
N HIS A 187 10.12 -6.68 2.45
CA HIS A 187 9.68 -7.10 1.11
C HIS A 187 10.79 -7.65 0.22
N ILE A 188 12.06 -7.29 0.47
CA ILE A 188 13.20 -7.71 -0.35
C ILE A 188 14.04 -8.76 0.37
N ARG A 189 14.27 -8.59 1.67
CA ARG A 189 15.11 -9.53 2.45
C ARG A 189 14.33 -10.64 3.13
N ASP A 190 13.01 -10.51 3.25
CA ASP A 190 12.17 -11.39 4.07
C ASP A 190 12.68 -11.47 5.53
N ASP A 191 13.35 -10.41 6.00
CA ASP A 191 13.92 -10.28 7.35
C ASP A 191 12.91 -9.58 8.26
N THR A 192 11.84 -10.31 8.58
CA THR A 192 10.70 -9.78 9.35
C THR A 192 11.08 -9.33 10.76
N ASP A 193 12.09 -9.94 11.36
CA ASP A 193 12.58 -9.57 12.70
C ASP A 193 13.25 -8.20 12.72
N ARG A 194 14.17 -7.93 11.78
CA ARG A 194 14.78 -6.60 11.68
C ARG A 194 13.78 -5.57 11.15
N ALA A 195 12.89 -5.96 10.24
CA ALA A 195 11.83 -5.06 9.77
C ALA A 195 10.98 -4.52 10.92
N GLU A 196 10.59 -5.37 11.87
CA GLU A 196 9.83 -4.96 13.06
C GLU A 196 10.61 -3.99 13.95
N GLU A 197 11.90 -4.22 14.19
CA GLU A 197 12.75 -3.27 14.95
C GLU A 197 12.74 -1.88 14.30
N PHE A 198 12.84 -1.81 12.98
CA PHE A 198 12.86 -0.55 12.26
C PHE A 198 11.48 0.11 12.15
N TYR A 199 10.39 -0.65 12.10
CA TYR A 199 9.04 -0.11 12.26
C TYR A 199 8.84 0.52 13.64
N ASP A 200 9.26 -0.16 14.71
CA ASP A 200 9.19 0.38 16.08
C ASP A 200 10.02 1.67 16.22
N ARG A 201 11.24 1.71 15.66
CA ARG A 201 12.07 2.92 15.67
C ARG A 201 11.46 4.06 14.86
N ALA A 202 10.87 3.79 13.70
CA ALA A 202 10.18 4.80 12.92
C ALA A 202 8.96 5.35 13.70
N LEU A 203 8.24 4.48 14.41
CA LEU A 203 7.09 4.84 15.23
C LEU A 203 7.49 5.69 16.45
N ASP A 204 8.67 5.44 17.02
CA ASP A 204 9.24 6.27 18.10
C ASP A 204 9.57 7.69 17.61
N VAL A 205 9.94 7.86 16.33
CA VAL A 205 10.25 9.16 15.73
C VAL A 205 8.98 9.92 15.37
N ASP A 206 8.05 9.28 14.66
CA ASP A 206 6.75 9.86 14.34
C ASP A 206 5.60 8.88 14.66
N PRO A 207 5.01 8.96 15.87
CA PRO A 207 3.90 8.09 16.27
C PRO A 207 2.57 8.47 15.62
N ALA A 208 2.49 9.59 14.90
CA ALA A 208 1.27 10.08 14.28
C ALA A 208 1.22 9.84 12.76
N ASP A 209 2.30 9.38 12.15
CA ASP A 209 2.35 9.10 10.71
C ASP A 209 1.38 7.98 10.33
N ALA A 210 0.34 8.34 9.57
CA ALA A 210 -0.77 7.44 9.26
C ALA A 210 -0.34 6.31 8.29
N GLU A 211 0.59 6.60 7.38
CA GLU A 211 1.13 5.62 6.41
C GLU A 211 1.93 4.53 7.13
N LEU A 212 2.88 4.93 7.98
CA LEU A 212 3.65 4.01 8.82
C LEU A 212 2.73 3.14 9.67
N LEU A 213 1.75 3.73 10.37
CA LEU A 213 0.82 2.99 11.21
C LEU A 213 0.02 1.97 10.39
N CYS A 214 -0.42 2.32 9.19
CA CYS A 214 -1.14 1.41 8.30
C CYS A 214 -0.22 0.27 7.81
N GLU A 215 0.97 0.59 7.30
CA GLU A 215 1.93 -0.40 6.80
C GLU A 215 2.40 -1.36 7.91
N TYR A 216 2.67 -0.83 9.10
CA TYR A 216 3.05 -1.66 10.24
C TYR A 216 1.88 -2.54 10.71
N ALA A 217 0.63 -2.08 10.60
CA ALA A 217 -0.52 -2.94 10.85
C ALA A 217 -0.62 -4.08 9.83
N LEU A 218 -0.38 -3.80 8.54
CA LEU A 218 -0.34 -4.84 7.50
C LEU A 218 0.77 -5.86 7.76
N PHE A 219 1.94 -5.43 8.22
CA PHE A 219 3.00 -6.31 8.71
C PHE A 219 2.53 -7.20 9.88
N GLN A 220 1.84 -6.62 10.87
CA GLN A 220 1.33 -7.40 12.00
C GLN A 220 0.28 -8.44 11.57
N ILE A 221 -0.52 -8.15 10.54
CA ILE A 221 -1.50 -9.10 9.97
C ILE A 221 -0.77 -10.24 9.24
N GLN A 222 0.11 -9.89 8.30
CA GLN A 222 0.66 -10.83 7.32
C GLN A 222 1.84 -11.64 7.89
N ASP A 223 2.75 -10.98 8.62
CA ASP A 223 4.04 -11.56 9.02
C ASP A 223 4.03 -12.07 10.47
N ARG A 224 3.19 -11.48 11.34
CA ARG A 224 3.10 -11.84 12.77
C ARG A 224 1.80 -12.51 13.19
N GLN A 225 0.76 -12.43 12.37
CA GLN A 225 -0.61 -12.84 12.73
C GLN A 225 -1.10 -12.24 14.06
N ASN A 226 -0.62 -11.04 14.40
CA ASN A 226 -0.97 -10.32 15.61
C ASN A 226 -2.10 -9.33 15.33
N PHE A 227 -3.32 -9.87 15.19
CA PHE A 227 -4.51 -9.09 14.82
C PHE A 227 -4.90 -8.02 15.85
N ASP A 228 -4.60 -8.24 17.13
CA ASP A 228 -4.88 -7.25 18.18
C ASP A 228 -3.99 -6.02 18.02
N ARG A 229 -2.68 -6.24 17.80
CA ARG A 229 -1.75 -5.13 17.53
C ARG A 229 -2.07 -4.42 16.22
N ALA A 230 -2.44 -5.18 15.18
CA ALA A 230 -2.86 -4.59 13.91
C ALA A 230 -4.08 -3.69 14.05
N GLU A 231 -5.09 -4.10 14.84
CA GLU A 231 -6.28 -3.27 15.09
C GLU A 231 -5.94 -1.99 15.87
N GLU A 232 -5.03 -2.05 16.85
CA GLU A 232 -4.54 -0.84 17.54
C GLU A 232 -3.89 0.14 16.57
N LEU A 233 -3.01 -0.36 15.70
CA LEU A 233 -2.29 0.44 14.71
C LEU A 233 -3.24 1.03 13.66
N LEU A 234 -4.20 0.26 13.13
CA LEU A 234 -5.20 0.75 12.18
C LEU A 234 -6.14 1.79 12.79
N ASN A 235 -6.54 1.62 14.05
CA ASN A 235 -7.33 2.63 14.75
C ASN A 235 -6.55 3.93 14.91
N ALA A 236 -5.25 3.86 15.24
CA ALA A 236 -4.39 5.04 15.33
C ALA A 236 -4.20 5.69 13.94
N SER A 237 -3.95 4.89 12.91
CA SER A 237 -3.80 5.35 11.52
C SER A 237 -5.02 6.14 11.04
N VAL A 238 -6.23 5.58 11.22
CA VAL A 238 -7.49 6.26 10.88
C VAL A 238 -7.79 7.46 11.78
N ALA A 239 -7.29 7.50 13.02
CA ALA A 239 -7.43 8.67 13.87
C ALA A 239 -6.57 9.84 13.39
N ASN A 240 -5.37 9.56 12.85
CA ASN A 240 -4.44 10.57 12.33
C ASN A 240 -4.81 11.03 10.91
N ASP A 241 -5.26 10.13 10.04
CA ASP A 241 -5.84 10.49 8.74
C ASP A 241 -7.21 9.82 8.51
N PRO A 242 -8.30 10.46 8.99
CA PRO A 242 -9.64 9.88 8.96
C PRO A 242 -10.29 9.85 7.57
N ASN A 243 -9.70 10.52 6.57
CA ASN A 243 -10.21 10.62 5.20
C ASN A 243 -9.26 9.98 4.19
N ASN A 244 -8.28 9.20 4.61
CA ASN A 244 -7.48 8.40 3.69
C ASN A 244 -8.29 7.23 3.13
N ALA A 245 -8.59 7.25 1.84
CA ALA A 245 -9.37 6.19 1.22
C ALA A 245 -8.67 4.82 1.31
N SER A 246 -7.34 4.78 1.16
CA SER A 246 -6.56 3.53 1.19
C SER A 246 -6.54 2.90 2.58
N ILE A 247 -6.28 3.69 3.61
CA ILE A 247 -6.26 3.21 5.01
C ILE A 247 -7.64 2.69 5.41
N LEU A 248 -8.71 3.41 5.08
CA LEU A 248 -10.08 2.99 5.35
C LEU A 248 -10.43 1.68 4.62
N GLY A 249 -10.01 1.54 3.37
CA GLY A 249 -10.18 0.31 2.59
C GLY A 249 -9.45 -0.88 3.21
N ASN A 250 -8.19 -0.71 3.59
CA ASN A 250 -7.39 -1.73 4.27
C ASN A 250 -8.02 -2.14 5.62
N PHE A 251 -8.53 -1.17 6.38
CA PHE A 251 -9.20 -1.46 7.65
C PHE A 251 -10.52 -2.22 7.45
N ALA A 252 -11.26 -1.90 6.38
CA ALA A 252 -12.47 -2.63 6.01
C ALA A 252 -12.17 -4.10 5.67
N VAL A 253 -11.10 -4.35 4.91
CA VAL A 253 -10.62 -5.70 4.59
C VAL A 253 -10.23 -6.44 5.86
N PHE A 254 -9.50 -5.80 6.78
CA PHE A 254 -9.13 -6.38 8.07
C PHE A 254 -10.36 -6.80 8.90
N TYR A 255 -11.36 -5.91 9.04
CA TYR A 255 -12.59 -6.27 9.76
C TYR A 255 -13.34 -7.42 9.09
N HIS A 256 -13.37 -7.44 7.75
CA HIS A 256 -14.05 -8.48 7.00
C HIS A 256 -13.36 -9.85 7.14
N LYS A 257 -12.05 -9.91 6.89
CA LYS A 257 -11.30 -11.17 6.79
C LYS A 257 -10.87 -11.70 8.16
N GLU A 258 -10.28 -10.85 8.99
CA GLU A 258 -9.64 -11.29 10.24
C GLU A 258 -10.60 -11.27 11.43
N ARG A 259 -11.45 -10.23 11.53
CA ARG A 259 -12.41 -10.11 12.63
C ARG A 259 -13.79 -10.70 12.32
N GLN A 260 -14.07 -10.98 11.05
CA GLN A 260 -15.40 -11.41 10.57
C GLN A 260 -16.53 -10.46 11.02
N ASP A 261 -16.21 -9.18 11.24
CA ASP A 261 -17.15 -8.14 11.65
C ASP A 261 -17.66 -7.42 10.41
N SER A 262 -18.72 -7.95 9.81
CA SER A 262 -19.33 -7.36 8.62
C SER A 262 -19.88 -5.96 8.87
N GLY A 263 -20.29 -5.63 10.12
CA GLY A 263 -20.82 -4.31 10.45
C GLY A 263 -19.75 -3.24 10.35
N ARG A 264 -18.62 -3.44 11.04
CA ARG A 264 -17.49 -2.50 11.00
C ARG A 264 -16.81 -2.49 9.63
N ALA A 265 -16.74 -3.63 8.94
CA ALA A 265 -16.22 -3.69 7.57
C ALA A 265 -17.02 -2.79 6.62
N GLU A 266 -18.36 -2.91 6.63
CA GLU A 266 -19.22 -2.09 5.76
C GLU A 266 -19.10 -0.60 6.08
N GLU A 267 -19.05 -0.23 7.37
CA GLU A 267 -18.83 1.16 7.78
C GLU A 267 -17.51 1.73 7.22
N MET A 268 -16.41 0.97 7.31
CA MET A 268 -15.11 1.41 6.79
C MET A 268 -15.11 1.49 5.26
N TYR A 269 -15.72 0.55 4.54
CA TYR A 269 -15.85 0.62 3.08
C TYR A 269 -16.67 1.84 2.63
N GLU A 270 -17.78 2.13 3.28
CA GLU A 270 -18.60 3.32 2.97
C GLU A 270 -17.82 4.62 3.19
N ARG A 271 -17.05 4.69 4.29
CA ARG A 271 -16.13 5.81 4.53
C ARG A 271 -15.04 5.90 3.46
N ALA A 272 -14.46 4.77 3.07
CA ALA A 272 -13.41 4.71 2.04
C ALA A 272 -13.90 5.25 0.70
N LEU A 273 -15.12 4.87 0.26
CA LEU A 273 -15.71 5.38 -0.98
C LEU A 273 -16.15 6.84 -0.89
N LYS A 274 -16.49 7.33 0.31
CA LYS A 274 -16.76 8.76 0.51
C LYS A 274 -15.48 9.59 0.42
N ALA A 275 -14.38 9.07 0.98
CA ALA A 275 -13.06 9.69 0.96
C ALA A 275 -12.43 9.71 -0.43
N GLY A 276 -12.48 8.57 -1.13
CA GLY A 276 -11.97 8.41 -2.49
C GLY A 276 -13.05 7.83 -3.40
N PRO A 277 -13.97 8.67 -3.94
CA PRO A 277 -15.05 8.21 -4.79
C PRO A 277 -14.58 7.54 -6.07
N ASP A 278 -13.35 7.77 -6.53
CA ASP A 278 -12.81 7.20 -7.76
C ASP A 278 -11.73 6.12 -7.48
N HIS A 279 -11.62 5.67 -6.23
CA HIS A 279 -10.66 4.64 -5.85
C HIS A 279 -11.16 3.24 -6.24
N SER A 280 -10.87 2.81 -7.47
CA SER A 280 -11.35 1.56 -8.06
C SER A 280 -11.11 0.32 -7.19
N ASN A 281 -9.93 0.17 -6.58
CA ASN A 281 -9.63 -0.98 -5.71
C ASN A 281 -10.56 -1.08 -4.48
N ASN A 282 -10.95 0.06 -3.89
CA ASN A 282 -11.89 0.06 -2.77
C ASN A 282 -13.30 -0.31 -3.25
N MET A 283 -13.69 0.10 -4.46
CA MET A 283 -14.96 -0.34 -5.06
C MET A 283 -14.96 -1.85 -5.29
N ILE A 284 -13.89 -2.39 -5.86
CA ILE A 284 -13.74 -3.83 -6.15
C ILE A 284 -13.81 -4.63 -4.84
N ASN A 285 -13.06 -4.22 -3.82
CA ASN A 285 -13.06 -4.89 -2.52
C ASN A 285 -14.42 -4.78 -1.82
N PHE A 286 -15.07 -3.62 -1.88
CA PHE A 286 -16.39 -3.45 -1.28
C PHE A 286 -17.47 -4.23 -2.03
N ALA A 287 -17.43 -4.26 -3.36
CA ALA A 287 -18.32 -5.06 -4.19
C ALA A 287 -18.15 -6.55 -3.87
N GLY A 288 -16.91 -7.02 -3.75
CA GLY A 288 -16.60 -8.39 -3.31
C GLY A 288 -17.14 -8.70 -1.93
N PHE A 289 -17.03 -7.78 -0.97
CA PHE A 289 -17.61 -7.91 0.38
C PHE A 289 -19.14 -7.96 0.35
N LEU A 290 -19.79 -7.04 -0.38
CA LEU A 290 -21.25 -7.00 -0.51
C LEU A 290 -21.77 -8.29 -1.13
N TYR A 291 -21.08 -8.77 -2.15
CA TYR A 291 -21.42 -10.01 -2.81
C TYR A 291 -21.19 -11.25 -1.93
N SER A 292 -20.06 -11.35 -1.21
CA SER A 292 -19.71 -12.56 -0.46
C SER A 292 -20.32 -12.63 0.94
N ALA A 293 -20.40 -11.50 1.65
CA ALA A 293 -20.78 -11.43 3.05
C ALA A 293 -22.20 -10.86 3.28
N ARG A 294 -22.71 -10.03 2.35
CA ARG A 294 -24.06 -9.43 2.47
C ARG A 294 -25.10 -10.04 1.53
N ASP A 295 -24.66 -10.81 0.53
CA ASP A 295 -25.52 -11.28 -0.56
C ASP A 295 -26.25 -10.12 -1.29
N ASP A 296 -25.62 -8.94 -1.28
CA ASP A 296 -26.14 -7.70 -1.85
C ASP A 296 -25.66 -7.56 -3.29
N VAL A 297 -26.25 -8.38 -4.15
CA VAL A 297 -25.85 -8.54 -5.56
C VAL A 297 -26.05 -7.26 -6.37
N GLU A 298 -27.08 -6.47 -6.05
CA GLU A 298 -27.40 -5.24 -6.77
C GLU A 298 -26.33 -4.18 -6.53
N ARG A 299 -26.04 -3.84 -5.27
CA ARG A 299 -24.99 -2.85 -4.94
C ARG A 299 -23.60 -3.32 -5.36
N ALA A 300 -23.32 -4.63 -5.26
CA ALA A 300 -22.06 -5.18 -5.75
C ALA A 300 -21.90 -4.98 -7.27
N GLY A 301 -22.96 -5.23 -8.05
CA GLY A 301 -22.97 -4.99 -9.50
C GLY A 301 -22.70 -3.53 -9.86
N GLU A 302 -23.40 -2.59 -9.21
CA GLU A 302 -23.21 -1.14 -9.43
C GLU A 302 -21.76 -0.70 -9.19
N LEU A 303 -21.13 -1.21 -8.13
CA LEU A 303 -19.75 -0.89 -7.80
C LEU A 303 -18.75 -1.50 -8.79
N PHE A 304 -18.98 -2.73 -9.27
CA PHE A 304 -18.14 -3.31 -10.32
C PHE A 304 -18.27 -2.54 -11.63
N GLU A 305 -19.49 -2.19 -12.04
CA GLU A 305 -19.71 -1.38 -13.24
C GLU A 305 -18.95 -0.05 -13.16
N ARG A 306 -19.08 0.66 -12.04
CA ARG A 306 -18.38 1.92 -11.80
C ARG A 306 -16.85 1.75 -11.79
N ALA A 307 -16.33 0.69 -11.17
CA ALA A 307 -14.90 0.39 -11.21
C ALA A 307 -14.43 0.17 -12.66
N GLY A 308 -15.22 -0.50 -13.49
CA GLY A 308 -14.96 -0.68 -14.92
C GLY A 308 -14.98 0.63 -15.71
N GLU A 309 -15.91 1.55 -15.40
CA GLU A 309 -15.96 2.89 -16.01
C GLU A 309 -14.71 3.73 -15.69
N LEU A 310 -14.13 3.53 -14.51
CA LEU A 310 -12.86 4.13 -14.08
C LEU A 310 -11.62 3.43 -14.67
N GLY A 311 -11.81 2.41 -15.52
CA GLY A 311 -10.72 1.70 -16.16
C GLY A 311 -10.05 0.65 -15.28
N ALA A 312 -10.77 0.06 -14.31
CA ALA A 312 -10.24 -1.08 -13.57
C ALA A 312 -9.80 -2.21 -14.52
N ASP A 313 -8.53 -2.59 -14.41
CA ASP A 313 -7.88 -3.62 -15.23
C ASP A 313 -7.04 -4.53 -14.34
N THR A 314 -7.69 -5.19 -13.38
CA THR A 314 -7.05 -6.10 -12.42
C THR A 314 -7.72 -7.47 -12.46
N ALA A 315 -6.95 -8.52 -12.18
CA ALA A 315 -7.48 -9.88 -12.11
C ALA A 315 -8.61 -10.00 -11.09
N SER A 316 -8.50 -9.36 -9.93
CA SER A 316 -9.55 -9.33 -8.90
C SER A 316 -10.84 -8.68 -9.38
N TYR A 317 -10.76 -7.60 -10.18
CA TYR A 317 -11.94 -6.98 -10.79
C TYR A 317 -12.63 -7.95 -11.75
N PHE A 318 -11.86 -8.50 -12.69
CA PHE A 318 -12.38 -9.39 -13.72
C PHE A 318 -12.95 -10.69 -13.15
N GLY A 319 -12.24 -11.32 -12.22
CA GLY A 319 -12.67 -12.55 -11.57
C GLY A 319 -13.95 -12.36 -10.75
N ASN A 320 -13.95 -11.37 -9.84
CA ASN A 320 -15.10 -11.15 -8.95
C ASN A 320 -16.33 -10.68 -9.72
N TYR A 321 -16.17 -9.76 -10.68
CA TYR A 321 -17.30 -9.28 -11.47
C TYR A 321 -17.80 -10.36 -12.45
N GLY A 322 -16.88 -11.07 -13.10
CA GLY A 322 -17.22 -12.20 -13.98
C GLY A 322 -18.03 -13.26 -13.25
N GLN A 323 -17.62 -13.63 -12.03
CA GLN A 323 -18.36 -14.56 -11.19
C GLN A 323 -19.76 -14.05 -10.83
N LEU A 324 -19.91 -12.77 -10.46
CA LEU A 324 -21.21 -12.17 -10.19
C LEU A 324 -22.14 -12.29 -11.41
N LEU A 325 -21.63 -11.98 -12.61
CA LEU A 325 -22.38 -12.08 -13.86
C LEU A 325 -22.77 -13.52 -14.20
N LEU A 326 -21.88 -14.49 -13.99
CA LEU A 326 -22.21 -15.90 -14.14
C LEU A 326 -23.38 -16.30 -13.23
N CYS A 327 -23.38 -15.86 -11.97
CA CYS A 327 -24.47 -16.13 -11.04
C CYS A 327 -25.80 -15.49 -11.43
N GLN A 328 -25.76 -14.35 -12.13
CA GLN A 328 -26.95 -13.69 -12.68
C GLN A 328 -27.42 -14.31 -14.01
N GLY A 329 -26.69 -15.30 -14.55
CA GLY A 329 -26.99 -15.93 -15.84
C GLY A 329 -26.50 -15.13 -17.05
N ASN A 330 -25.73 -14.06 -16.85
CA ASN A 330 -25.09 -13.29 -17.92
C ASN A 330 -23.78 -13.98 -18.33
N TYR A 331 -23.92 -15.17 -18.92
CA TYR A 331 -22.81 -16.08 -19.17
C TYR A 331 -21.79 -15.52 -20.16
N ASP A 332 -22.22 -14.92 -21.27
CA ASP A 332 -21.32 -14.43 -22.31
C ASP A 332 -20.34 -13.40 -21.74
N ARG A 333 -20.86 -12.40 -21.01
CA ARG A 333 -20.02 -11.38 -20.38
C ARG A 333 -19.25 -11.91 -19.19
N GLY A 334 -19.86 -12.77 -18.37
CA GLY A 334 -19.19 -13.36 -17.21
C GLY A 334 -17.97 -14.20 -17.60
N MET A 335 -18.09 -15.02 -18.64
CA MET A 335 -16.98 -15.81 -19.18
C MET A 335 -15.90 -14.93 -19.80
N GLU A 336 -16.28 -13.88 -20.55
CA GLU A 336 -15.32 -12.92 -21.11
C GLU A 336 -14.47 -12.25 -20.01
N LEU A 337 -15.09 -11.83 -18.90
CA LEU A 337 -14.35 -11.23 -17.79
C LEU A 337 -13.45 -12.27 -17.11
N ILE A 338 -13.92 -13.48 -16.85
CA ILE A 338 -13.07 -14.53 -16.27
C ILE A 338 -11.85 -14.84 -17.17
N ASP A 339 -12.04 -14.87 -18.48
CA ASP A 339 -10.94 -15.09 -19.42
C ASP A 339 -9.94 -13.91 -19.38
N ARG A 340 -10.43 -12.68 -19.23
CA ARG A 340 -9.56 -11.51 -18.99
C ARG A 340 -8.79 -11.60 -17.68
N ALA A 341 -9.39 -12.11 -16.61
CA ALA A 341 -8.68 -12.31 -15.33
C ALA A 341 -7.45 -13.21 -15.51
N ASN A 342 -7.61 -14.34 -16.20
CA ASN A 342 -6.51 -15.25 -16.53
C ASN A 342 -5.45 -14.63 -17.47
N VAL A 343 -5.82 -13.65 -18.30
CA VAL A 343 -4.85 -12.96 -19.17
C VAL A 343 -4.03 -11.96 -18.38
N VAL A 344 -4.67 -11.24 -17.45
CA VAL A 344 -4.00 -10.24 -16.61
C VAL A 344 -3.02 -10.92 -15.64
N ASP A 345 -3.41 -12.07 -15.09
CA ASP A 345 -2.59 -12.82 -14.14
C ASP A 345 -2.49 -14.31 -14.55
N HIS A 346 -1.73 -14.54 -15.63
CA HIS A 346 -1.64 -15.85 -16.27
C HIS A 346 -0.68 -16.84 -15.59
N ASP A 347 0.13 -16.37 -14.64
CA ASP A 347 1.10 -17.18 -13.91
C ASP A 347 0.59 -17.61 -12.52
N ASP A 348 -0.54 -17.05 -12.07
CA ASP A 348 -1.20 -17.42 -10.82
C ASP A 348 -2.11 -18.66 -11.00
N LEU A 349 -1.52 -19.83 -10.74
CA LEU A 349 -2.23 -21.11 -10.77
C LEU A 349 -3.33 -21.22 -9.71
N GLU A 350 -3.22 -20.49 -8.59
CA GLU A 350 -4.25 -20.47 -7.55
C GLU A 350 -5.48 -19.76 -8.11
N LEU A 351 -5.31 -18.55 -8.64
CA LEU A 351 -6.38 -17.83 -9.32
C LEU A 351 -6.97 -18.64 -10.49
N GLU A 352 -6.14 -19.32 -11.29
CA GLU A 352 -6.64 -20.10 -12.44
C GLU A 352 -7.61 -21.22 -11.97
N ILE A 353 -7.27 -21.96 -10.90
CA ILE A 353 -8.13 -23.06 -10.42
C ILE A 353 -9.42 -22.53 -9.80
N GLU A 354 -9.36 -21.37 -9.16
CA GLU A 354 -10.49 -20.64 -8.59
C GLU A 354 -11.50 -20.19 -9.65
N LEU A 355 -10.99 -19.63 -10.74
CA LEU A 355 -11.77 -19.20 -11.88
C LEU A 355 -12.35 -20.40 -12.63
N ALA A 356 -11.58 -21.48 -12.81
CA ALA A 356 -12.06 -22.73 -13.38
C ALA A 356 -13.20 -23.34 -12.55
N PHE A 357 -13.07 -23.33 -11.23
CA PHE A 357 -14.15 -23.71 -10.31
C PHE A 357 -15.38 -22.82 -10.48
N SER A 358 -15.21 -21.50 -10.53
CA SER A 358 -16.33 -20.57 -10.73
C SER A 358 -17.05 -20.79 -12.07
N ARG A 359 -16.32 -21.07 -13.16
CA ARG A 359 -16.90 -21.45 -14.46
C ARG A 359 -17.68 -22.77 -14.37
N TYR A 360 -17.13 -23.77 -13.69
CA TYR A 360 -17.81 -25.05 -13.49
C TYR A 360 -19.13 -24.90 -12.73
N VAL A 361 -19.11 -24.11 -11.67
CA VAL A 361 -20.22 -24.02 -10.73
C VAL A 361 -21.32 -23.09 -11.24
N HIS A 362 -20.93 -21.91 -11.72
CA HIS A 362 -21.86 -20.83 -12.07
C HIS A 362 -22.00 -20.60 -13.57
N GLY A 363 -21.16 -21.23 -14.41
CA GLY A 363 -21.21 -21.08 -15.86
C GLY A 363 -22.32 -21.91 -16.55
N PRO A 364 -22.41 -21.81 -17.89
CA PRO A 364 -23.40 -22.53 -18.69
C PRO A 364 -23.37 -24.04 -18.45
N VAL A 365 -24.54 -24.66 -18.29
CA VAL A 365 -24.68 -26.12 -18.09
C VAL A 365 -23.96 -26.93 -19.18
N ALA A 366 -23.94 -26.42 -20.42
CA ALA A 366 -23.29 -27.05 -21.56
C ALA A 366 -21.75 -27.14 -21.43
N GLU A 367 -21.12 -26.24 -20.66
CA GLU A 367 -19.66 -26.16 -20.53
C GLU A 367 -19.14 -26.81 -19.24
N ARG A 368 -20.02 -27.13 -18.28
CA ARG A 368 -19.64 -27.69 -16.97
C ARG A 368 -18.70 -28.88 -17.06
N GLY A 369 -18.93 -29.81 -17.99
CA GLY A 369 -18.07 -30.99 -18.16
C GLY A 369 -16.63 -30.62 -18.56
N LYS A 370 -16.46 -29.58 -19.39
CA LYS A 370 -15.14 -29.08 -19.78
C LYS A 370 -14.43 -28.43 -18.60
N CYS A 371 -15.12 -27.53 -17.88
CA CYS A 371 -14.57 -26.83 -16.72
C CYS A 371 -14.24 -27.79 -15.57
N LEU A 372 -15.06 -28.81 -15.33
CA LEU A 372 -14.77 -29.83 -14.32
C LEU A 372 -13.48 -30.59 -14.66
N ASN A 373 -13.32 -31.01 -15.91
CA ASN A 373 -12.10 -31.71 -16.34
C ASN A 373 -10.85 -30.83 -16.19
N GLU A 374 -10.99 -29.53 -16.42
CA GLU A 374 -9.92 -28.55 -16.20
C GLU A 374 -9.53 -28.47 -14.72
N VAL A 375 -10.50 -28.28 -13.82
CA VAL A 375 -10.27 -28.29 -12.35
C VAL A 375 -9.60 -29.60 -11.92
N LEU A 376 -10.13 -30.75 -12.33
CA LEU A 376 -9.57 -32.06 -11.94
C LEU A 376 -8.16 -32.28 -12.49
N ARG A 377 -7.86 -31.80 -13.71
CA ARG A 377 -6.50 -31.83 -14.26
C ARG A 377 -5.55 -31.03 -13.37
N MET A 378 -5.92 -29.79 -13.04
CA MET A 378 -5.11 -28.92 -12.19
C MET A 378 -4.89 -29.53 -10.80
N LEU A 379 -5.92 -30.13 -10.21
CA LEU A 379 -5.79 -30.84 -8.94
C LEU A 379 -4.82 -32.02 -9.02
N ASN A 380 -4.83 -32.78 -10.11
CA ASN A 380 -3.87 -33.87 -10.36
C ASN A 380 -2.45 -33.37 -10.60
N ASP A 381 -2.31 -32.19 -11.22
CA ASP A 381 -1.03 -31.50 -11.40
C ASP A 381 -0.51 -30.89 -10.07
N GLY A 382 -1.27 -31.02 -8.98
CA GLY A 382 -0.90 -30.57 -7.63
C GLY A 382 -1.34 -29.15 -7.29
N VAL A 383 -2.06 -28.47 -8.18
CA VAL A 383 -2.52 -27.08 -7.96
C VAL A 383 -3.59 -27.04 -6.88
N ARG A 384 -3.47 -26.07 -5.97
CA ARG A 384 -4.39 -25.82 -4.84
C ARG A 384 -4.52 -24.30 -4.65
N SER A 385 -5.52 -23.87 -3.90
CA SER A 385 -5.67 -22.48 -3.43
C SER A 385 -6.05 -22.47 -1.94
N PRO A 386 -5.07 -22.60 -1.03
CA PRO A 386 -5.32 -22.81 0.39
C PRO A 386 -5.92 -21.58 1.10
N ASP A 387 -5.65 -20.38 0.61
CA ASP A 387 -6.07 -19.13 1.26
C ASP A 387 -7.48 -18.68 0.87
N TRP A 388 -8.13 -19.39 -0.05
CA TRP A 388 -9.44 -19.00 -0.56
C TRP A 388 -10.61 -19.62 0.19
N ASN A 389 -11.72 -18.88 0.27
CA ASN A 389 -12.94 -19.35 0.89
C ASN A 389 -14.02 -19.62 -0.17
N LEU A 390 -14.12 -20.88 -0.59
CA LEU A 390 -15.09 -21.34 -1.58
C LEU A 390 -16.51 -21.57 -1.04
N GLN A 391 -16.72 -21.55 0.28
CA GLN A 391 -18.02 -21.89 0.87
C GLN A 391 -19.18 -20.96 0.46
N PRO A 392 -19.00 -19.64 0.30
CA PRO A 392 -20.01 -18.77 -0.29
C PRO A 392 -20.42 -19.21 -1.70
N HIS A 393 -19.48 -19.69 -2.52
CA HIS A 393 -19.73 -20.14 -3.90
C HIS A 393 -20.57 -21.43 -3.90
N VAL A 394 -20.20 -22.40 -3.06
CA VAL A 394 -20.95 -23.66 -2.88
C VAL A 394 -22.39 -23.36 -2.47
N ARG A 395 -22.59 -22.53 -1.43
CA ARG A 395 -23.94 -22.17 -0.95
C ARG A 395 -24.79 -21.51 -2.03
N ARG A 396 -24.21 -20.59 -2.80
CA ARG A 396 -24.92 -19.90 -3.90
C ARG A 396 -25.24 -20.85 -5.05
N ALA A 397 -24.34 -21.77 -5.38
CA ALA A 397 -24.57 -22.77 -6.41
C ALA A 397 -25.77 -23.67 -6.08
N VAL A 398 -25.82 -24.15 -4.85
CA VAL A 398 -26.93 -24.98 -4.34
C VAL A 398 -28.23 -24.17 -4.35
N ALA A 399 -28.20 -22.91 -3.91
CA ALA A 399 -29.36 -22.02 -3.98
C ALA A 399 -29.85 -21.80 -5.43
N ASN A 400 -28.93 -21.80 -6.40
CA ASN A 400 -29.22 -21.69 -7.84
C ASN A 400 -29.50 -23.05 -8.53
N GLY A 401 -29.74 -24.11 -7.75
CA GLY A 401 -30.20 -25.41 -8.26
C GLY A 401 -29.09 -26.36 -8.71
N PHE A 402 -27.87 -26.21 -8.19
CA PHE A 402 -26.81 -27.20 -8.42
C PHE A 402 -27.12 -28.50 -7.66
N GLU A 403 -27.46 -29.57 -8.39
CA GLU A 403 -27.93 -30.86 -7.86
C GLU A 403 -26.77 -31.78 -7.40
N ALA A 404 -25.90 -31.35 -6.47
CA ALA A 404 -24.97 -32.22 -5.73
C ALA A 404 -24.15 -31.43 -4.68
N GLU A 405 -24.80 -30.98 -3.60
CA GLU A 405 -24.13 -30.17 -2.56
C GLU A 405 -22.92 -30.88 -1.93
N ALA A 406 -23.06 -32.17 -1.61
CA ALA A 406 -22.01 -32.93 -0.93
C ALA A 406 -20.74 -33.05 -1.80
N SER A 407 -20.90 -33.39 -3.08
CA SER A 407 -19.75 -33.44 -3.98
C SER A 407 -19.19 -32.04 -4.17
N LEU A 408 -20.01 -31.03 -4.48
CA LEU A 408 -19.48 -29.66 -4.64
C LEU A 408 -18.70 -29.14 -3.41
N SER A 409 -19.14 -29.46 -2.19
CA SER A 409 -18.44 -29.14 -0.96
C SER A 409 -17.09 -29.85 -0.84
N ASP A 410 -17.03 -31.14 -1.17
CA ASP A 410 -15.78 -31.92 -1.11
C ASP A 410 -14.77 -31.43 -2.17
N LEU A 411 -15.23 -31.02 -3.35
CA LEU A 411 -14.36 -30.42 -4.39
C LEU A 411 -13.75 -29.12 -3.87
N ALA A 412 -14.57 -28.27 -3.26
CA ALA A 412 -14.11 -27.02 -2.66
C ALA A 412 -13.07 -27.28 -1.57
N GLN A 413 -13.27 -28.29 -0.71
CA GLN A 413 -12.31 -28.68 0.33
C GLN A 413 -10.98 -29.19 -0.24
N VAL A 414 -11.03 -29.94 -1.35
CA VAL A 414 -9.81 -30.39 -2.04
C VAL A 414 -9.09 -29.23 -2.70
N ILE A 415 -9.78 -28.28 -3.34
CA ILE A 415 -9.14 -27.09 -3.94
C ILE A 415 -8.40 -26.29 -2.86
N VAL A 416 -9.01 -26.07 -1.69
CA VAL A 416 -8.38 -25.32 -0.59
C VAL A 416 -7.41 -26.13 0.26
N ALA A 417 -6.99 -27.30 -0.23
CA ALA A 417 -6.07 -28.23 0.45
C ALA A 417 -6.49 -28.62 1.88
N ALA A 418 -7.78 -28.53 2.20
CA ALA A 418 -8.31 -28.97 3.50
C ALA A 418 -8.46 -30.50 3.56
N THR A 419 -8.57 -31.15 2.40
CA THR A 419 -8.67 -32.61 2.26
C THR A 419 -7.90 -33.12 1.04
N ASP A 420 -7.59 -34.42 1.05
CA ASP A 420 -6.87 -35.07 -0.05
C ASP A 420 -7.76 -35.32 -1.28
N ILE A 421 -7.15 -35.38 -2.47
CA ILE A 421 -7.87 -35.56 -3.75
C ILE A 421 -8.60 -36.92 -3.84
N GLU A 422 -8.13 -37.92 -3.10
CA GLU A 422 -8.77 -39.24 -3.00
C GLU A 422 -10.19 -39.18 -2.43
N GLU A 423 -10.53 -38.13 -1.67
CA GLU A 423 -11.88 -37.91 -1.17
C GLU A 423 -12.90 -37.76 -2.30
N LEU A 424 -12.47 -37.25 -3.46
CA LEU A 424 -13.31 -37.11 -4.65
C LEU A 424 -13.77 -38.47 -5.19
N ALA A 425 -13.06 -39.57 -4.92
CA ALA A 425 -13.41 -40.92 -5.40
C ALA A 425 -14.73 -41.47 -4.82
N LYS A 426 -15.29 -40.81 -3.80
CA LYS A 426 -16.58 -41.17 -3.20
C LYS A 426 -17.77 -40.75 -4.05
N HIS A 427 -17.57 -39.84 -5.01
CA HIS A 427 -18.61 -39.25 -5.84
C HIS A 427 -18.60 -39.84 -7.25
N PRO A 428 -19.61 -40.65 -7.63
CA PRO A 428 -19.63 -41.38 -8.90
C PRO A 428 -19.72 -40.48 -10.15
N GLU A 429 -20.12 -39.22 -9.98
CA GLU A 429 -20.14 -38.20 -11.04
C GLU A 429 -18.75 -37.67 -11.40
N TRP A 430 -17.72 -37.94 -10.59
CA TRP A 430 -16.36 -37.49 -10.84
C TRP A 430 -15.50 -38.65 -11.33
N PRO A 431 -14.86 -38.53 -12.50
CA PRO A 431 -14.06 -39.61 -13.05
C PRO A 431 -12.95 -39.99 -12.08
N ALA A 432 -12.75 -41.29 -11.87
CA ALA A 432 -11.61 -41.78 -11.09
C ALA A 432 -10.32 -41.20 -11.67
N THR A 433 -9.58 -40.48 -10.84
CA THR A 433 -8.24 -39.97 -11.14
C THR A 433 -7.36 -41.16 -11.56
N SER A 434 -6.98 -41.23 -12.83
CA SER A 434 -6.17 -42.31 -13.40
C SER A 434 -4.71 -41.92 -13.52
#